data_AF-A0A6A0BDW5-F1
#
_entry.id   AF-A0A6A0BDW5-F1
#
_cell.length_a   1.000
_cell.length_b   1.000
_cell.length_c   1.000
_cell.angle_alpha   90.00
_cell.angle_beta   90.00
_cell.angle_gamma   90.00
#
_symmetry.space_group_name_H-M   'P 1'
#
loop_
_entity.id
_entity.type
_entity.pdbx_description
1 polymer ?
#
loop_
_entity_poly.entity_id
_entity_poly.type
_entity_poly.pdbx_seq_one_letter_code
_entity_poly.pdbx_strand_id
1 'polypeptide(L)' 'MNKEQMIYKLKQLGHNQSKIAEIFIANQEFHRAEIAKTKHIMYENFAELLAHWLDDEKEEAEAEINA' A
#
# COMPACT_ATOMS: atom_id res chain seq x y z
N MET A 1 -9.84 3.02 12.42
CA MET A 1 -9.57 3.21 10.98
C MET A 1 -10.10 1.98 10.28
N ASN A 2 -11.03 2.12 9.32
CA ASN A 2 -11.56 0.97 8.59
C ASN A 2 -10.56 0.48 7.52
N LYS A 3 -10.77 -0.71 6.95
CA LYS A 3 -9.85 -1.30 5.97
C LYS A 3 -9.66 -0.41 4.74
N GLU A 4 -10.72 0.25 4.26
CA GLU A 4 -10.66 1.21 3.15
C GLU A 4 -9.72 2.40 3.45
N GLN A 5 -9.82 2.98 4.65
CA GLN A 5 -8.92 4.03 5.11
C GLN A 5 -7.48 3.54 5.24
N MET A 6 -7.27 2.28 5.63
CA MET A 6 -5.93 1.67 5.68
C MET A 6 -5.33 1.52 4.29
N ILE A 7 -6.09 1.01 3.32
CA ILE A 7 -5.66 0.90 1.91
C ILE A 7 -5.27 2.27 1.37
N TYR A 8 -6.12 3.29 1.59
CA TYR A 8 -5.81 4.65 1.19
C TYR A 8 -4.50 5.15 1.83
N LYS A 9 -4.30 4.89 3.13
CA LYS A 9 -3.09 5.31 3.83
C LYS A 9 -1.84 4.61 3.33
N LEU A 10 -1.91 3.32 3.01
CA LEU A 10 -0.80 2.56 2.44
C LEU A 10 -0.39 3.12 1.08
N LYS A 11 -1.36 3.42 0.20
CA LYS A 11 -1.09 4.10 -1.08
C LYS A 11 -0.41 5.46 -0.89
N GLN A 12 -0.84 6.25 0.10
CA GLN A 12 -0.16 7.51 0.45
C GLN A 12 1.27 7.29 0.94
N LEU A 13 1.51 6.27 1.78
CA LEU A 13 2.85 5.93 2.26
C LEU A 13 3.76 5.49 1.11
N GLY A 14 3.24 4.67 0.19
CA GLY A 14 3.93 4.28 -1.04
C GLY A 14 4.33 5.49 -1.87
N HIS A 15 3.41 6.43 -2.14
CA HIS A 15 3.71 7.68 -2.86
C HIS A 15 4.79 8.51 -2.19
N ASN A 16 4.73 8.63 -0.85
CA ASN A 16 5.75 9.36 -0.10
C ASN A 16 7.13 8.68 -0.21
N GLN A 17 7.21 7.34 -0.19
CA GLN A 17 8.47 6.62 -0.38
C GLN A 17 9.08 6.85 -1.77
N SER A 18 8.24 6.96 -2.82
CA SER A 18 8.70 7.32 -4.17
C SER A 18 9.39 8.69 -4.19
N LYS A 19 8.74 9.72 -3.60
CA LYS A 19 9.33 11.06 -3.47
C LYS A 19 10.60 11.09 -2.63
N ILE A 20 10.64 10.31 -1.54
CA ILE A 20 11.84 10.18 -0.70
C ILE A 20 12.98 9.54 -1.50
N ALA A 21 12.70 8.56 -2.35
CA ALA A 21 13.71 7.96 -3.22
C ALA A 21 14.30 8.98 -4.20
N GLU A 22 13.46 9.85 -4.79
CA GLU A 22 13.92 10.94 -5.67
C GLU A 22 14.89 11.89 -4.93
N ILE A 23 14.56 12.27 -3.69
CA ILE A 23 15.43 13.12 -2.85
C ILE A 23 16.77 12.42 -2.59
N PHE A 24 16.77 11.14 -2.23
CA PHE A 24 18.01 10.39 -2.00
C PHE A 24 18.85 10.26 -3.27
N ILE A 25 18.23 10.07 -4.44
CA ILE A 25 18.95 10.03 -5.73
C ILE A 25 19.61 11.39 -6.01
N ALA A 26 18.87 12.50 -5.81
CA ALA A 26 19.41 13.85 -6.01
C ALA A 26 20.61 14.14 -5.08
N ASN A 27 20.62 13.56 -3.88
CA ASN A 27 21.71 13.66 -2.91
C ASN A 27 22.83 12.62 -3.10
N GLN A 28 22.77 11.78 -4.15
CA GLN A 28 23.70 10.66 -4.38
C GLN A 28 23.71 9.60 -3.25
N GLU A 29 22.66 9.52 -2.44
CA GLU A 29 22.45 8.53 -1.37
C GLU A 29 21.80 7.25 -1.91
N PHE A 30 22.43 6.57 -2.88
CA PHE A 30 21.80 5.49 -3.66
C PHE A 30 21.28 4.31 -2.82
N HIS A 31 22.02 3.88 -1.80
CA HIS A 31 21.56 2.79 -0.93
C HIS A 31 20.25 3.15 -0.19
N ARG A 32 20.10 4.41 0.22
CA ARG A 32 18.87 4.90 0.85
C ARG A 32 17.73 5.02 -0.14
N ALA A 33 18.03 5.42 -1.37
CA ALA A 33 17.05 5.42 -2.46
C ALA A 33 16.52 4.01 -2.75
N GLU A 34 17.38 2.98 -2.75
CA GLU A 34 16.94 1.59 -2.90
C GLU A 34 16.04 1.14 -1.75
N ILE A 35 16.38 1.45 -0.51
CA ILE A 35 15.53 1.14 0.65
C ILE A 35 14.15 1.81 0.50
N ALA A 36 14.10 3.07 0.07
CA ALA A 36 12.84 3.78 -0.16
C ALA A 36 12.01 3.13 -1.27
N LYS A 37 12.63 2.72 -2.38
CA LYS A 37 11.96 1.97 -3.47
C LYS A 37 11.40 0.63 -2.98
N THR A 38 12.15 -0.14 -2.19
CA THR A 38 11.65 -1.40 -1.61
C THR A 38 10.45 -1.14 -0.69
N LYS A 39 10.49 -0.08 0.12
CA LYS A 39 9.34 0.29 0.97
C LYS A 39 8.12 0.72 0.16
N HIS A 40 8.32 1.41 -0.97
CA HIS A 40 7.23 1.76 -1.89
C HIS A 40 6.50 0.50 -2.37
N ILE A 41 7.22 -0.49 -2.92
CA ILE A 41 6.66 -1.77 -3.37
C ILE A 41 5.95 -2.49 -2.22
N MET A 42 6.56 -2.53 -1.04
CA MET A 42 5.97 -3.15 0.14
C MET A 42 4.61 -2.53 0.50
N TYR A 43 4.49 -1.19 0.46
CA TYR A 43 3.22 -0.53 0.76
C TYR A 43 2.16 -0.77 -0.33
N GLU A 44 2.54 -0.88 -1.59
CA GLU A 44 1.62 -1.25 -2.69
C GLU A 44 1.11 -2.68 -2.50
N ASN A 45 1.99 -3.64 -2.26
CA ASN A 45 1.62 -5.03 -2.03
C ASN A 45 0.68 -5.18 -0.82
N PHE A 46 0.93 -4.47 0.28
CA PHE A 46 0.02 -4.50 1.43
C PHE A 46 -1.34 -3.85 1.14
N ALA A 47 -1.37 -2.81 0.31
CA ALA A 47 -2.63 -2.18 -0.10
C ALA A 47 -3.47 -3.14 -0.96
N GLU A 48 -2.83 -3.89 -1.85
CA GLU A 48 -3.48 -4.93 -2.68
C GLU A 48 -4.01 -6.08 -1.83
N LEU A 49 -3.19 -6.62 -0.91
CA LEU A 49 -3.62 -7.69 0.00
C LEU A 49 -4.83 -7.29 0.84
N LEU A 50 -4.86 -6.07 1.37
CA LEU A 50 -6.02 -5.58 2.12
C LEU A 50 -7.24 -5.31 1.24
N ALA A 51 -7.05 -4.93 -0.03
CA ALA A 51 -8.15 -4.77 -0.97
C ALA A 51 -8.81 -6.12 -1.26
N HIS A 52 -8.01 -7.15 -1.58
CA HIS A 52 -8.52 -8.51 -1.78
C HIS A 52 -9.26 -9.03 -0.56
N TRP A 53 -8.69 -8.87 0.64
CA TRP A 53 -9.36 -9.30 1.86
C TRP A 53 -10.69 -8.54 2.10
N LEU A 54 -10.75 -7.25 1.77
CA LEU A 54 -12.00 -6.50 1.89
C LEU A 54 -13.05 -6.96 0.87
N ASP A 55 -12.64 -7.41 -0.32
CA ASP A 55 -13.54 -7.93 -1.34
C ASP A 55 -14.09 -9.31 -0.92
N ASP A 56 -13.24 -10.20 -0.40
CA ASP A 56 -13.67 -11.51 0.13
C ASP A 56 -14.73 -11.37 1.24
N GLU A 57 -14.53 -10.44 2.19
CA GLU A 57 -15.49 -10.18 3.27
C GLU A 57 -16.83 -9.63 2.75
N LYS A 58 -16.81 -8.89 1.63
CA LYS A 58 -18.05 -8.39 0.99
C LYS A 58 -18.79 -9.52 0.29
N GLU A 59 -18.08 -10.39 -0.42
CA GLU A 59 -18.66 -11.56 -1.08
C GLU A 59 -19.29 -12.52 -0.07
N GLU A 60 -18.63 -12.78 1.07
CA GLU A 60 -19.17 -13.57 2.18
C GLU A 60 -20.45 -12.94 2.75
N ALA A 61 -20.43 -11.63 3.02
CA ALA A 61 -21.60 -10.92 3.54
C ALA A 61 -22.79 -10.92 2.56
N GLU A 62 -22.53 -10.80 1.25
CA GLU A 62 -23.57 -10.89 0.22
C GLU A 62 -24.13 -12.31 0.09
N ALA A 63 -23.30 -13.34 0.25
CA ALA A 63 -23.76 -14.73 0.24
C ALA A 63 -24.68 -15.05 1.42
N GLU A 64 -24.38 -14.53 2.62
CA GLU A 64 -25.23 -14.72 3.82
C GLU A 64 -26.59 -14.02 3.71
N ILE A 65 -26.67 -12.87 3.04
CA ILE A 65 -27.95 -12.14 2.85
C ILE A 65 -28.88 -12.87 1.87
N ASN A 66 -28.31 -13.59 0.91
CA ASN A 66 -29.06 -14.26 -0.16
C ASN A 66 -29.38 -15.74 0.13
N ALA A 67 -28.90 -16.28 1.25
CA ALA A 67 -29.15 -17.65 1.72
C ALA A 67 -30.39 -17.76 2.63
#